data_AF-A0A954H2B2-F1
#
_entry.id   AF-A0A954H2B2-F1
#
_cell.length_a   1.000
_cell.length_b   1.000
_cell.length_c   1.000
_cell.angle_alpha   90.00
_cell.angle_beta   90.00
_cell.angle_gamma   90.00
#
_symmetry.space_group_name_H-M   'P 1'
#
loop_
_entity.id
_entity.type
_entity.pdbx_description
1 polymer ?
#
loop_
_entity_poly.entity_id
_entity_poly.type
_entity_poly.pdbx_seq_one_letter_code
_entity_poly.pdbx_strand_id
1 'polypeptide(L)'
;GLELSPKVAIGDGALGFWAALRKEFPDTREQRCWVHKTANVLNKMPRSVQPKAKADLHEIWMAPTRDSGYRALDAFVEKYGAKYAAACECLTKDRDELMTFYDFPAEHWSHLRTTNPIESTFATIRLRHRRTKGCGTRLSSLTMMFKLAQSAERKWRRLNGHELIISLMQGKNFVDGVMHEAAQFKIPEHNN
;
A
#
# COMPACT_ATOMS: atom_id res chain seq x y z
N GLY A 1 22.12 -2.83 -0.60
CA GLY A 1 20.67 -2.82 -0.89
C GLY A 1 19.95 -3.42 0.31
N LEU A 2 18.66 -3.74 0.19
CA LEU A 2 18.04 -4.65 1.15
C LEU A 2 18.62 -6.05 0.94
N GLU A 3 19.08 -6.69 2.01
CA GLU A 3 19.60 -8.06 1.97
C GLU A 3 18.51 -9.11 2.18
N LEU A 4 17.40 -8.70 2.81
CA LEU A 4 16.22 -9.53 3.06
C LEU A 4 15.05 -9.00 2.23
N SER A 5 14.25 -9.93 1.70
CA SER A 5 13.01 -9.60 1.00
C SER A 5 12.09 -8.76 1.89
N PRO A 6 11.58 -7.61 1.41
CA PRO A 6 10.50 -6.91 2.07
C PRO A 6 9.32 -7.85 2.31
N LYS A 7 8.60 -7.69 3.42
CA LYS A 7 7.38 -8.47 3.66
C LYS A 7 6.22 -8.04 2.77
N VAL A 8 6.20 -6.76 2.36
CA VAL A 8 5.23 -6.20 1.42
C VAL A 8 5.85 -5.08 0.61
N ALA A 9 5.45 -4.99 -0.65
CA ALA A 9 5.70 -3.85 -1.53
C ALA A 9 4.38 -3.22 -1.95
N ILE A 10 4.28 -1.89 -1.84
CA ILE A 10 3.08 -1.14 -2.21
C ILE A 10 3.37 -0.29 -3.43
N GLY A 11 2.58 -0.45 -4.49
CA GLY A 11 2.79 0.28 -5.75
C GLY A 11 1.51 0.55 -6.53
N ASP A 12 1.61 1.45 -7.51
CA ASP A 12 0.61 1.56 -8.57
C ASP A 12 0.83 0.46 -9.63
N GLY A 13 0.05 0.42 -10.71
CA GLY A 13 0.06 -0.63 -11.74
C GLY A 13 1.24 -0.59 -12.71
N ALA A 14 2.38 -0.05 -12.31
CA ALA A 14 3.57 0.03 -13.15
C ALA A 14 4.16 -1.38 -13.39
N LEU A 15 3.98 -1.92 -14.59
CA LEU A 15 4.35 -3.30 -14.94
C LEU A 15 5.83 -3.63 -14.69
N GLY A 16 6.73 -2.69 -15.00
CA GLY A 16 8.17 -2.89 -14.82
C GLY A 16 8.60 -3.05 -13.36
N PHE A 17 7.92 -2.36 -12.44
CA PHE A 17 8.20 -2.49 -11.00
C PHE A 17 7.86 -3.89 -10.49
N TRP A 18 6.64 -4.37 -10.79
CA TRP A 18 6.19 -5.68 -10.35
C TRP A 18 6.99 -6.82 -10.99
N ALA A 19 7.33 -6.70 -12.27
CA ALA A 19 8.20 -7.68 -12.94
C ALA A 19 9.59 -7.78 -12.26
N ALA A 20 10.19 -6.64 -11.89
CA ALA A 20 11.46 -6.63 -11.18
C ALA A 20 11.32 -7.17 -9.74
N LEU A 21 10.24 -6.81 -9.03
CA LEU A 21 10.00 -7.26 -7.67
C LEU A 21 9.88 -8.80 -7.60
N ARG A 22 9.09 -9.41 -8.48
CA ARG A 22 8.92 -10.87 -8.54
C ARG A 22 10.22 -11.60 -8.85
N LYS A 23 11.13 -10.96 -9.59
CA LYS A 23 12.44 -11.52 -9.94
C LYS A 23 13.42 -11.44 -8.77
N GLU A 24 13.53 -10.27 -8.13
CA GLU A 24 14.55 -10.01 -7.11
C GLU A 24 14.10 -10.44 -5.70
N PHE A 25 12.80 -10.37 -5.40
CA PHE A 25 12.23 -10.68 -4.09
C PHE A 25 10.90 -11.46 -4.20
N PRO A 26 10.94 -12.73 -4.65
CA PRO A 26 9.74 -13.53 -4.96
C PRO A 26 8.79 -13.73 -3.77
N ASP A 27 9.31 -13.69 -2.53
CA ASP A 27 8.50 -13.85 -1.31
C ASP A 27 7.80 -12.55 -0.86
N THR A 28 8.04 -11.42 -1.55
CA THR A 28 7.43 -10.14 -1.20
C THR A 28 5.96 -10.13 -1.60
N ARG A 29 5.07 -9.88 -0.65
CA ARG A 29 3.65 -9.70 -0.96
C ARG A 29 3.42 -8.42 -1.74
N GLU A 30 2.58 -8.50 -2.76
CA GLU A 30 2.19 -7.34 -3.56
C GLU A 30 0.96 -6.68 -2.95
N GLN A 31 1.00 -5.35 -2.85
CA GLN A 31 -0.16 -4.56 -2.48
C GLN A 31 -0.37 -3.41 -3.46
N ARG A 32 -1.61 -3.25 -3.92
CA ARG A 32 -1.96 -2.11 -4.77
C ARG A 32 -2.26 -0.89 -3.91
N CYS A 33 -1.70 0.25 -4.32
CA CYS A 33 -1.85 1.50 -3.59
C CYS A 33 -3.29 2.01 -3.64
N TRP A 34 -3.95 2.09 -2.48
CA TRP A 34 -5.33 2.58 -2.36
C TRP A 34 -5.54 4.01 -2.86
N VAL A 35 -4.56 4.89 -2.70
CA VAL A 35 -4.65 6.28 -3.19
C VAL A 35 -4.72 6.32 -4.72
N HIS A 36 -3.78 5.65 -5.39
CA HIS A 36 -3.76 5.57 -6.86
C HIS A 36 -4.95 4.77 -7.39
N LYS A 37 -5.32 3.68 -6.71
CA LYS A 37 -6.51 2.89 -7.07
C LYS A 37 -7.76 3.76 -7.06
N THR A 38 -7.98 4.51 -5.97
CA THR A 38 -9.13 5.40 -5.83
C THR A 38 -9.17 6.43 -6.96
N ALA A 39 -8.05 7.10 -7.25
CA ALA A 39 -7.98 8.04 -8.38
C ALA A 39 -8.29 7.38 -9.73
N ASN A 40 -7.74 6.19 -9.97
CA ASN A 40 -7.94 5.43 -11.21
C ASN A 40 -9.39 4.97 -11.41
N VAL A 41 -10.10 4.63 -10.33
CA VAL A 41 -11.53 4.29 -10.38
C VAL A 41 -12.36 5.55 -10.64
N LEU A 42 -12.13 6.63 -9.89
CA LEU A 42 -12.89 7.88 -10.02
C LEU A 42 -12.73 8.52 -11.41
N ASN A 43 -11.55 8.40 -12.04
CA ASN A 43 -11.30 8.89 -13.40
C ASN A 43 -12.18 8.20 -14.47
N LYS A 44 -12.83 7.08 -14.14
CA LYS A 44 -13.77 6.36 -15.02
C LYS A 44 -15.23 6.72 -14.72
N MET A 45 -15.47 7.74 -13.92
CA MET A 45 -16.80 8.18 -13.50
C MET A 45 -16.98 9.69 -13.70
N PRO A 46 -18.20 10.17 -14.03
CA PRO A 46 -18.50 11.59 -14.11
C PRO A 46 -18.21 12.32 -12.79
N ARG A 47 -17.68 13.54 -12.86
CA ARG A 47 -17.29 14.36 -11.68
C ARG A 47 -18.41 14.53 -10.66
N SER A 48 -19.67 14.59 -11.10
CA SER A 48 -20.84 14.74 -10.23
C SER A 48 -21.05 13.57 -9.27
N VAL A 49 -20.61 12.36 -9.63
CA VAL A 49 -20.80 11.13 -8.83
C VAL A 49 -19.58 10.80 -8.00
N GLN A 50 -18.41 11.33 -8.36
CA GLN A 50 -17.13 11.03 -7.71
C GLN A 50 -17.11 11.26 -6.19
N PRO A 51 -17.74 12.30 -5.61
CA PRO A 51 -17.75 12.46 -4.15
C PRO A 51 -18.36 11.26 -3.41
N LYS A 52 -19.51 10.76 -3.91
CA LYS A 52 -20.20 9.61 -3.31
C LYS A 52 -19.43 8.31 -3.55
N ALA A 53 -18.95 8.10 -4.78
CA ALA A 53 -18.14 6.93 -5.11
C ALA A 53 -16.84 6.89 -4.30
N LYS A 54 -16.21 8.04 -4.04
CA LYS A 54 -15.02 8.13 -3.20
C LYS A 54 -15.30 7.73 -1.76
N ALA A 55 -16.43 8.16 -1.19
CA ALA A 55 -16.84 7.74 0.16
C ALA A 55 -17.06 6.23 0.20
N ASP A 56 -17.79 5.66 -0.77
CA ASP A 56 -18.00 4.21 -0.84
C ASP A 56 -16.68 3.44 -1.00
N LEU A 57 -15.72 3.95 -1.78
CA LEU A 57 -14.37 3.35 -1.89
C LEU A 57 -13.60 3.42 -0.56
N HIS A 58 -13.78 4.48 0.22
CA HIS A 58 -13.16 4.62 1.54
C HIS A 58 -13.68 3.55 2.52
N GLU A 59 -14.98 3.24 2.49
CA GLU A 59 -15.56 2.19 3.34
C GLU A 59 -14.90 0.83 3.10
N ILE A 60 -14.48 0.53 1.86
CA ILE A 60 -13.83 -0.74 1.52
C ILE A 60 -12.55 -0.95 2.33
N TRP A 61 -11.64 0.01 2.31
CA TRP A 61 -10.34 -0.15 2.95
C TRP A 61 -10.32 0.31 4.39
N MET A 62 -11.34 1.03 4.86
CA MET A 62 -11.55 1.34 6.27
C MET A 62 -12.28 0.24 7.03
N ALA A 63 -12.82 -0.76 6.33
CA ALA A 63 -13.53 -1.88 6.93
C ALA A 63 -12.67 -2.59 8.01
N PRO A 64 -13.28 -3.07 9.10
CA PRO A 64 -12.54 -3.65 10.23
C PRO A 64 -11.88 -4.99 9.90
N THR A 65 -12.37 -5.71 8.90
CA THR A 65 -11.86 -7.05 8.51
C THR A 65 -11.81 -7.18 6.99
N ARG A 66 -11.00 -8.11 6.49
CA ARG A 66 -10.94 -8.45 5.07
C ARG A 66 -12.32 -8.81 4.51
N ASP A 67 -13.09 -9.62 5.22
CA ASP A 67 -14.44 -10.04 4.79
C ASP A 67 -15.40 -8.84 4.66
N SER A 68 -15.40 -7.94 5.64
CA SER A 68 -16.21 -6.73 5.57
C SER A 68 -15.74 -5.79 4.44
N GLY A 69 -14.43 -5.70 4.18
CA GLY A 69 -13.89 -4.99 3.03
C GLY A 69 -14.37 -5.58 1.70
N TYR A 70 -14.38 -6.90 1.55
CA TYR A 70 -14.92 -7.57 0.37
C TYR A 70 -16.41 -7.31 0.18
N ARG A 71 -17.21 -7.36 1.25
CA ARG A 71 -18.65 -7.02 1.17
C ARG A 71 -18.88 -5.58 0.73
N ALA A 72 -18.09 -4.63 1.24
CA ALA A 72 -18.15 -3.23 0.81
C ALA A 72 -17.74 -3.05 -0.66
N LEU A 73 -16.76 -3.82 -1.14
CA LEU A 73 -16.37 -3.85 -2.55
C LEU A 73 -17.50 -4.39 -3.43
N ASP A 74 -18.14 -5.48 -3.03
CA ASP A 74 -19.26 -6.07 -3.77
C ASP A 74 -20.46 -5.10 -3.81
N ALA A 75 -20.75 -4.41 -2.70
CA ALA A 75 -21.76 -3.36 -2.66
C ALA A 75 -21.42 -2.17 -3.58
N PHE A 76 -20.14 -1.80 -3.72
CA PHE A 76 -19.70 -0.79 -4.69
C PHE A 76 -19.99 -1.26 -6.12
N VAL A 77 -19.68 -2.51 -6.44
CA VAL A 77 -19.92 -3.10 -7.76
C VAL A 77 -21.41 -3.17 -8.08
N GLU A 78 -22.25 -3.60 -7.13
CA GLU A 78 -23.70 -3.64 -7.30
C GLU A 78 -24.28 -2.25 -7.58
N LYS A 79 -23.85 -1.25 -6.80
CA LYS A 79 -24.36 0.13 -6.88
C LYS A 79 -23.97 0.84 -8.18
N TYR A 80 -22.76 0.60 -8.69
CA TYR A 80 -22.21 1.36 -9.82
C TYR A 80 -22.07 0.55 -11.11
N GLY A 81 -22.09 -0.78 -11.05
CA GLY A 81 -21.74 -1.67 -12.16
C GLY A 81 -22.59 -1.46 -13.41
N ALA A 82 -23.90 -1.26 -13.25
CA ALA A 82 -24.82 -1.06 -14.38
C ALA A 82 -24.52 0.22 -15.19
N LYS A 83 -23.97 1.27 -14.56
CA LYS A 83 -23.70 2.57 -15.21
C LYS A 83 -22.22 2.81 -15.48
N TYR A 84 -21.34 2.20 -14.71
CA TYR A 84 -19.90 2.50 -14.66
C TYR A 84 -19.06 1.21 -14.63
N ALA A 85 -19.38 0.25 -15.51
CA ALA A 85 -18.70 -1.06 -15.56
C ALA A 85 -17.17 -0.95 -15.57
N ALA A 86 -16.59 -0.01 -16.33
CA ALA A 86 -15.14 0.19 -16.38
C ALA A 86 -14.53 0.64 -15.04
N ALA A 87 -15.28 1.38 -14.21
CA ALA A 87 -14.85 1.77 -12.87
C ALA A 87 -14.82 0.55 -11.94
N CYS A 88 -15.85 -0.30 -12.01
CA CYS A 88 -15.95 -1.53 -11.25
C CYS A 88 -14.87 -2.54 -11.67
N GLU A 89 -14.65 -2.76 -12.97
CA GLU A 89 -13.58 -3.61 -13.48
C GLU A 89 -12.19 -3.12 -13.04
N CYS A 90 -11.97 -1.80 -13.05
CA CYS A 90 -10.75 -1.21 -12.55
C CYS A 90 -10.51 -1.49 -11.06
N LEU A 91 -11.58 -1.63 -10.26
CA LEU A 91 -11.51 -1.97 -8.85
C LEU A 91 -11.28 -3.48 -8.66
N THR A 92 -12.11 -4.32 -9.28
CA THR A 92 -12.15 -5.77 -9.06
C THR A 92 -10.91 -6.50 -9.58
N LYS A 93 -10.25 -5.98 -10.63
CA LYS A 93 -9.05 -6.62 -11.19
C LYS A 93 -7.86 -6.76 -10.24
N ASP A 94 -7.83 -5.97 -9.17
CA ASP A 94 -6.77 -5.97 -8.16
C ASP A 94 -7.37 -6.23 -6.76
N ARG A 95 -8.49 -6.99 -6.70
CA ARG A 95 -9.31 -7.19 -5.49
C ARG A 95 -8.49 -7.72 -4.31
N ASP A 96 -7.64 -8.71 -4.55
CA ASP A 96 -6.90 -9.39 -3.48
C ASP A 96 -5.68 -8.57 -3.05
N GLU A 97 -4.94 -8.01 -4.00
CA GLU A 97 -3.77 -7.17 -3.72
C GLU A 97 -4.16 -5.85 -3.02
N LEU A 98 -5.41 -5.42 -3.12
CA LEU A 98 -5.91 -4.28 -2.34
C LEU A 98 -6.14 -4.62 -0.85
N MET A 99 -6.34 -5.89 -0.52
CA MET A 99 -6.63 -6.38 0.84
C MET A 99 -5.41 -7.00 1.55
N THR A 100 -4.23 -6.97 0.92
CA THR A 100 -2.97 -7.51 1.47
C THR A 100 -2.63 -6.92 2.84
N PHE A 101 -3.00 -5.65 3.12
CA PHE A 101 -2.69 -5.01 4.40
C PHE A 101 -3.33 -5.70 5.61
N TYR A 102 -4.42 -6.45 5.44
CA TYR A 102 -5.06 -7.19 6.54
C TYR A 102 -4.18 -8.31 7.11
N ASP A 103 -3.16 -8.77 6.37
CA ASP A 103 -2.19 -9.76 6.86
C ASP A 103 -1.02 -9.12 7.63
N PHE A 104 -1.14 -7.84 7.99
CA PHE A 104 -0.16 -7.06 8.76
C PHE A 104 -0.82 -6.47 9.99
N PRO A 105 -0.05 -6.11 11.05
CA PRO A 105 -0.60 -5.52 12.27
C PRO A 105 -1.53 -4.34 12.01
N ALA A 106 -2.64 -4.27 12.75
CA ALA A 106 -3.63 -3.22 12.60
C ALA A 106 -3.03 -1.81 12.78
N GLU A 107 -2.03 -1.69 13.65
CA GLU A 107 -1.27 -0.46 13.90
C GLU A 107 -0.59 0.06 12.62
N HIS A 108 -0.17 -0.85 11.73
CA HIS A 108 0.56 -0.53 10.50
C HIS A 108 -0.38 -0.07 9.38
N TRP A 109 -1.68 -0.40 9.44
CA TRP A 109 -2.62 -0.15 8.34
C TRP A 109 -2.73 1.33 7.94
N SER A 110 -2.57 2.25 8.88
CA SER A 110 -2.55 3.69 8.61
C SER A 110 -1.39 4.10 7.66
N HIS A 111 -0.28 3.39 7.73
CA HIS A 111 0.88 3.58 6.87
C HIS A 111 0.77 2.82 5.55
N LEU A 112 0.19 1.60 5.58
CA LEU A 112 0.05 0.76 4.38
C LEU A 112 -1.04 1.24 3.42
N ARG A 113 -2.09 1.90 3.92
CA ARG A 113 -3.23 2.38 3.10
C ARG A 113 -3.05 3.80 2.54
N THR A 114 -1.96 4.49 2.90
CA THR A 114 -1.73 5.89 2.49
C THR A 114 -0.40 6.07 1.76
N THR A 115 -0.27 7.15 1.00
CA THR A 115 0.99 7.53 0.34
C THR A 115 1.76 8.58 1.13
N ASN A 116 1.31 8.93 2.34
CA ASN A 116 1.91 9.99 3.16
C ASN A 116 3.42 9.81 3.37
N PRO A 117 3.97 8.62 3.67
CA PRO A 117 5.42 8.45 3.83
C PRO A 117 6.24 8.88 2.60
N ILE A 118 5.67 8.72 1.41
CA ILE A 118 6.27 9.10 0.12
C ILE A 118 5.99 10.58 -0.13
N GLU A 119 4.72 11.00 -0.10
CA GLU A 119 4.28 12.34 -0.46
C GLU A 119 4.84 13.42 0.45
N SER A 120 4.98 13.18 1.76
CA SER A 120 5.56 14.16 2.68
C SER A 120 7.03 14.44 2.38
N THR A 121 7.77 13.40 2.00
CA THR A 121 9.19 13.50 1.63
C THR A 121 9.33 14.27 0.31
N PHE A 122 8.56 13.88 -0.71
CA PHE A 122 8.59 14.54 -2.01
C PHE A 122 7.99 15.95 -2.01
N ALA A 123 7.09 16.28 -1.08
CA ALA A 123 6.56 17.63 -0.93
C ALA A 123 7.68 18.65 -0.66
N THR A 124 8.64 18.33 0.20
CA THR A 124 9.80 19.18 0.51
C THR A 124 10.65 19.41 -0.75
N ILE A 125 10.87 18.35 -1.52
CA ILE A 125 11.64 18.39 -2.77
C ILE A 125 10.92 19.27 -3.81
N ARG A 126 9.63 19.03 -4.06
CA ARG A 126 8.81 19.78 -5.03
C ARG A 126 8.71 21.26 -4.67
N LEU A 127 8.57 21.59 -3.38
CA LEU A 127 8.50 22.97 -2.91
C LEU A 127 9.75 23.76 -3.28
N ARG A 128 10.93 23.15 -3.10
CA ARG A 128 12.22 23.79 -3.42
C ARG A 128 12.48 23.80 -4.91
N HIS A 129 12.23 22.69 -5.61
CA HIS A 129 12.35 22.62 -7.06
C HIS A 129 11.51 23.69 -7.77
N ARG A 130 10.28 23.94 -7.32
CA ARG A 130 9.40 24.98 -7.90
C ARG A 130 9.94 26.41 -7.71
N ARG A 131 10.80 26.64 -6.72
CA ARG A 131 11.45 27.95 -6.47
C ARG A 131 12.75 28.12 -7.26
N THR A 132 13.38 27.03 -7.67
CA THR A 132 14.59 27.06 -8.49
C THR A 132 14.24 27.46 -9.93
N LYS A 133 14.97 28.43 -10.50
CA LYS A 133 14.83 28.79 -11.92
C LYS A 133 15.60 27.77 -12.77
N GLY A 134 14.91 26.74 -13.25
CA GLY A 134 15.50 25.67 -14.06
C GLY A 134 16.11 24.52 -13.26
N CYS A 135 16.42 23.42 -13.93
CA CYS A 135 16.91 22.17 -13.32
C CYS A 135 18.45 22.08 -13.25
N GLY A 136 19.17 23.03 -13.84
CA GLY A 136 20.64 22.97 -13.97
C GLY A 136 21.10 21.70 -14.71
N THR A 137 22.25 21.15 -14.30
CA THR A 137 22.74 19.86 -14.79
C THR A 137 22.07 18.69 -14.06
N ARG A 138 22.06 17.49 -14.67
CA ARG A 138 21.57 16.25 -14.02
C ARG A 138 22.20 16.04 -12.64
N LEU A 139 23.52 16.25 -12.52
CA LEU A 139 24.22 16.11 -11.25
C LEU A 139 23.72 17.12 -10.21
N SER A 140 23.55 18.39 -10.59
CA SER A 140 23.06 19.42 -9.66
C SER A 140 21.63 19.12 -9.17
N SER A 141 20.75 18.66 -10.07
CA SER A 141 19.40 18.23 -9.74
C SER A 141 19.39 17.04 -8.78
N LEU A 142 20.20 16.01 -9.05
CA LEU A 142 20.31 14.84 -8.17
C LEU A 142 20.86 15.21 -6.80
N THR A 143 21.91 16.05 -6.73
CA THR A 143 22.47 16.52 -5.47
C THR A 143 21.45 17.31 -4.66
N MET A 144 20.67 18.19 -5.31
CA MET A 144 19.59 18.94 -4.66
C MET A 144 18.52 17.98 -4.10
N MET A 145 18.03 17.04 -4.91
CA MET A 145 17.03 16.06 -4.47
C MET A 145 17.54 15.23 -3.29
N PHE A 146 18.78 14.75 -3.36
CA PHE A 146 19.42 13.98 -2.30
C PHE A 146 19.53 14.79 -1.00
N LYS A 147 20.03 16.03 -1.05
CA LYS A 147 20.15 16.87 0.15
C LYS A 147 18.81 17.23 0.77
N LEU A 148 17.77 17.44 -0.05
CA LEU A 148 16.42 17.68 0.45
C LEU A 148 15.79 16.43 1.05
N ALA A 149 16.06 15.24 0.50
CA ALA A 149 15.66 13.97 1.12
C ALA A 149 16.32 13.78 2.49
N GLN A 150 17.65 14.00 2.61
CA GLN A 150 18.36 13.97 3.90
C GLN A 150 17.78 14.97 4.91
N SER A 151 17.35 16.16 4.45
CA SER A 151 16.70 17.13 5.33
C SER A 151 15.30 16.67 5.78
N ALA A 152 14.55 15.96 4.93
CA ALA A 152 13.23 15.46 5.26
C ALA A 152 13.30 14.27 6.24
N GLU A 153 14.31 13.41 6.09
CA GLU A 153 14.58 12.25 6.95
C GLU A 153 14.64 12.60 8.44
N ARG A 154 15.18 13.77 8.79
CA ARG A 154 15.28 14.26 10.18
C ARG A 154 13.95 14.38 10.91
N LYS A 155 12.82 14.41 10.19
CA LYS A 155 11.46 14.52 10.74
C LYS A 155 10.67 13.23 10.61
N TRP A 156 11.27 12.15 10.11
CA TRP A 156 10.59 10.88 9.98
C TRP A 156 10.25 10.31 11.35
N ARG A 157 9.02 9.82 11.47
CA ARG A 157 8.51 9.15 12.66
C ARG A 157 8.59 7.65 12.42
N ARG A 158 8.80 6.90 13.49
CA ARG A 158 8.68 5.44 13.46
C ARG A 158 7.26 5.04 13.05
N LEU A 159 7.13 3.86 12.47
CA LEU A 159 5.83 3.26 12.23
C LEU A 159 5.11 3.05 13.55
N ASN A 160 3.80 3.25 13.57
CA ASN A 160 2.97 2.84 14.70
C ASN A 160 3.16 1.32 14.89
N GLY A 161 3.32 0.84 16.13
CA GLY A 161 3.55 -0.58 16.39
C GLY A 161 4.88 -1.13 15.84
N HIS A 162 5.93 -0.30 15.72
CA HIS A 162 7.23 -0.70 15.13
C HIS A 162 7.87 -1.95 15.77
N GLU A 163 7.61 -2.22 17.04
CA GLU A 163 8.01 -3.42 17.75
C GLU A 163 7.48 -4.72 17.12
N LEU A 164 6.32 -4.67 16.46
CA LEU A 164 5.71 -5.81 15.77
C LEU A 164 6.43 -6.18 14.47
N ILE A 165 7.34 -5.32 13.97
CA ILE A 165 8.20 -5.66 12.83
C ILE A 165 9.05 -6.88 13.15
N ILE A 166 9.52 -7.03 14.40
CA ILE A 166 10.29 -8.20 14.82
C ILE A 166 9.44 -9.46 14.68
N SER A 167 8.17 -9.40 15.10
CA SER A 167 7.22 -10.51 14.97
C SER A 167 6.98 -10.89 13.49
N LEU A 168 6.85 -9.90 12.60
CA LEU A 168 6.75 -10.12 11.16
C LEU A 168 8.03 -10.77 10.59
N MET A 169 9.21 -10.34 11.04
CA MET A 169 10.49 -10.91 10.60
C MET A 169 10.66 -12.36 11.07
N GLN A 170 10.15 -12.69 12.27
CA GLN A 170 10.09 -14.05 12.81
C GLN A 170 9.04 -14.94 12.14
N GLY A 171 8.24 -14.41 11.20
CA GLY A 171 7.24 -15.18 10.47
C GLY A 171 5.93 -15.42 11.22
N LYS A 172 5.63 -14.63 12.26
CA LYS A 172 4.31 -14.69 12.90
C LYS A 172 3.23 -14.21 11.93
N ASN A 173 2.09 -14.90 11.94
CA ASN A 173 0.97 -14.59 11.07
C ASN A 173 0.04 -13.57 11.73
N PHE A 174 -0.50 -12.68 10.90
CA PHE A 174 -1.55 -11.75 11.30
C PHE A 174 -2.78 -12.02 10.44
N VAL A 175 -3.95 -12.05 11.07
CA VAL A 175 -5.24 -12.17 10.38
C VAL A 175 -6.09 -11.02 10.88
N ASP A 176 -6.57 -10.21 9.94
CA ASP A 176 -7.29 -8.96 10.24
C ASP A 176 -6.56 -8.08 11.27
N GLY A 177 -5.23 -8.05 11.17
CA GLY A 177 -4.37 -7.21 12.00
C GLY A 177 -4.11 -7.73 13.41
N VAL A 178 -4.67 -8.88 13.78
CA VAL A 178 -4.42 -9.55 15.06
C VAL A 178 -3.36 -10.63 14.87
N MET A 179 -2.40 -10.70 15.78
CA MET A 179 -1.35 -11.73 15.76
C MET A 179 -1.94 -13.09 16.14
N HIS A 180 -1.73 -14.09 15.31
CA HIS A 180 -2.01 -15.49 15.62
C HIS A 180 -0.70 -16.23 15.84
N GLU A 181 -0.57 -16.91 16.98
CA GLU A 181 0.53 -17.85 17.16
C GLU A 181 0.36 -18.98 16.13
N ALA A 182 1.43 -19.25 15.38
CA ALA A 182 1.44 -20.43 14.54
C ALA A 182 1.18 -21.64 15.45
N ALA A 183 0.21 -22.49 15.09
CA ALA A 183 0.01 -23.76 15.76
C ALA A 183 1.38 -24.46 15.82
N GLN A 184 1.87 -24.73 17.03
CA GLN A 184 3.09 -25.51 17.21
C GLN A 184 2.98 -26.75 16.34
N PHE A 185 3.89 -26.87 15.38
CA PHE A 185 4.08 -28.10 14.64
C PHE A 185 4.53 -29.14 15.68
N LYS A 186 3.57 -29.87 16.27
CA LYS A 186 3.87 -31.02 17.12
C LYS A 186 4.56 -32.02 16.21
N ILE A 187 5.88 -32.13 16.37
CA ILE A 187 6.63 -33.27 15.84
C ILE A 187 5.93 -34.50 16.43
N PRO A 188 5.37 -35.41 15.62
CA PRO A 188 4.81 -36.64 16.16
C PRO A 188 5.95 -37.37 16.87
N GLU A 189 5.79 -37.60 18.17
CA GLU A 189 6.66 -38.51 18.90
C GLU A 189 6.54 -39.87 18.21
N HIS A 190 7.61 -40.28 17.52
CA HIS A 190 7.77 -41.66 17.12
C HIS A 190 7.94 -42.48 18.39
N ASN A 191 6.86 -43.13 18.82
CA ASN A 191 6.91 -44.17 19.83
C ASN A 191 7.63 -45.40 19.25
N ASN A 192 8.76 -45.74 19.89
CA ASN A 192 9.59 -46.95 19.83
C ASN A 192 10.19 -47.36 18.49
#